data_AF-A0A959QDK6-F1
#
_entry.id   AF-A0A959QDK6-F1
#
_cell.length_a   1.000
_cell.length_b   1.000
_cell.length_c   1.000
_cell.angle_alpha   90.00
_cell.angle_beta   90.00
_cell.angle_gamma   90.00
#
_symmetry.space_group_name_H-M   'P 1'
#
loop_
_entity.id
_entity.type
_entity.pdbx_description
1 polymer ?
#
loop_
_entity_poly.entity_id
_entity_poly.type
_entity_poly.pdbx_seq_one_letter_code
_entity_poly.pdbx_strand_id
1 'polypeptide(L)'
;APGRDEYNTAGEQAFVDAHYPLTPSISIDYAIMEKAANVYTIPSSFGWSDLGTWASLHAESEKDAHGNVINGNPVLAFDTADCLVRTPAGKLVVLKDLHDFIVVDEGDVLLIFPKSKEQEIKQVTQQIERELGDRFL
;
A
#
# COMPACT_ATOMS: atom_id res chain seq x y z
N ALA A 1 25.57 -13.75 -20.64
CA ALA A 1 24.15 -14.11 -20.50
C ALA A 1 23.44 -13.74 -21.78
N PRO A 2 22.37 -14.44 -22.17
CA PRO A 2 21.47 -13.96 -23.22
C PRO A 2 21.08 -12.50 -22.96
N GLY A 3 21.03 -11.67 -24.00
CA GLY A 3 20.66 -10.25 -23.88
C GLY A 3 21.79 -9.27 -23.52
N ARG A 4 23.02 -9.75 -23.29
CA ARG A 4 24.16 -8.86 -22.97
C ARG A 4 24.47 -7.86 -24.09
N ASP A 5 24.30 -8.27 -25.34
CA ASP A 5 24.57 -7.42 -26.51
C ASP A 5 23.45 -6.42 -26.79
N GLU A 6 22.27 -6.65 -26.22
CA GLU A 6 21.10 -5.77 -26.32
C GLU A 6 21.04 -4.74 -25.19
N TYR A 7 21.79 -4.94 -24.10
CA TYR A 7 21.77 -4.10 -22.91
C TYR A 7 22.16 -2.64 -23.21
N ASN A 8 21.34 -1.68 -22.78
CA ASN A 8 21.49 -0.25 -23.04
C ASN A 8 21.54 0.10 -24.53
N THR A 9 20.88 -0.70 -25.37
CA THR A 9 20.70 -0.43 -26.81
C THR A 9 19.22 -0.24 -27.14
N ALA A 10 18.93 0.15 -28.37
CA ALA A 10 17.54 0.26 -28.84
C ALA A 10 16.78 -1.09 -28.85
N GLY A 11 17.50 -2.22 -28.83
CA GLY A 11 16.91 -3.57 -28.79
C GLY A 11 16.56 -4.09 -27.39
N GLU A 12 16.99 -3.38 -26.33
CA GLU A 12 16.81 -3.83 -24.95
C GLU A 12 15.35 -4.10 -24.59
N GLN A 13 14.45 -3.17 -24.91
CA GLN A 13 13.02 -3.31 -24.58
C GLN A 13 12.40 -4.52 -25.26
N ALA A 14 12.69 -4.72 -26.56
CA ALA A 14 12.19 -5.89 -27.30
C ALA A 14 12.73 -7.20 -26.74
N PHE A 15 13.99 -7.20 -26.28
CA PHE A 15 14.58 -8.34 -25.60
C PHE A 15 13.87 -8.63 -24.26
N VAL A 16 13.64 -7.59 -23.45
CA VAL A 16 12.93 -7.70 -22.16
C VAL A 16 11.51 -8.22 -22.36
N ASP A 17 10.74 -7.65 -23.28
CA ASP A 17 9.34 -8.04 -23.53
C ASP A 17 9.22 -9.51 -23.95
N ALA A 18 10.19 -10.01 -24.73
CA ALA A 18 10.22 -11.40 -25.17
C ALA A 18 10.62 -12.40 -24.07
N HIS A 19 11.48 -12.00 -23.13
CA HIS A 19 12.10 -12.92 -22.17
C HIS A 19 11.56 -12.80 -20.75
N TYR A 20 11.14 -11.61 -20.31
CA TYR A 20 10.63 -11.36 -18.96
C TYR A 20 9.40 -12.24 -18.62
N PRO A 21 8.41 -12.43 -19.52
CA PRO A 21 7.26 -13.30 -19.23
C PRO A 21 7.63 -14.78 -19.02
N LEU A 22 8.81 -15.21 -19.48
CA LEU A 22 9.32 -16.57 -19.31
C LEU A 22 10.07 -16.75 -17.98
N THR A 23 10.32 -15.66 -17.24
CA THR A 23 11.05 -15.72 -15.97
C THR A 23 10.14 -16.16 -14.82
N PRO A 24 10.63 -16.95 -13.86
CA PRO A 24 9.86 -17.32 -12.68
C PRO A 24 9.51 -16.08 -11.84
N SER A 25 8.24 -15.95 -11.44
CA SER A 25 7.80 -14.94 -10.48
C SER A 25 8.23 -15.34 -9.06
N ILE A 26 9.44 -14.94 -8.66
CA ILE A 26 10.06 -15.30 -7.38
C ILE A 26 10.80 -14.08 -6.79
N SER A 27 10.73 -13.87 -5.47
CA SER A 27 11.40 -12.74 -4.83
C SER A 27 12.91 -12.88 -4.85
N ILE A 28 13.63 -11.76 -4.80
CA ILE A 28 15.09 -11.75 -4.77
C ILE A 28 15.64 -12.39 -3.49
N ASP A 29 14.90 -12.24 -2.38
CA ASP A 29 15.23 -12.82 -1.08
C ASP A 29 15.36 -14.33 -1.19
N TYR A 30 14.35 -14.98 -1.76
CA TYR A 30 14.31 -16.43 -1.91
C TYR A 30 15.17 -16.93 -3.08
N ALA A 31 15.22 -16.17 -4.18
CA ALA A 31 15.98 -16.55 -5.36
C ALA A 31 17.50 -16.50 -5.11
N ILE A 32 17.96 -15.48 -4.38
CA ILE A 32 19.38 -15.14 -4.22
C ILE A 32 19.78 -15.02 -2.74
N MET A 33 19.15 -14.13 -1.98
CA MET A 33 19.68 -13.71 -0.67
C MET A 33 19.80 -14.87 0.33
N GLU A 34 18.79 -15.73 0.42
CA GLU A 34 18.79 -16.90 1.32
C GLU A 34 19.83 -17.96 0.94
N LYS A 35 20.29 -17.97 -0.31
CA LYS A 35 21.23 -18.96 -0.84
C LYS A 35 22.66 -18.45 -0.91
N ALA A 36 22.85 -17.14 -0.82
CA ALA A 36 24.14 -16.49 -0.95
C ALA A 36 24.97 -16.67 0.34
N ALA A 37 26.20 -17.16 0.21
CA ALA A 37 27.12 -17.34 1.34
C ALA A 37 27.86 -16.05 1.73
N ASN A 38 27.71 -14.98 0.94
CA ASN A 38 28.48 -13.74 1.01
C ASN A 38 27.58 -12.53 1.30
N VAL A 39 26.62 -12.69 2.21
CA VAL A 39 25.72 -11.62 2.65
C VAL A 39 26.30 -10.92 3.88
N TYR A 40 26.30 -9.59 3.88
CA TYR A 40 26.70 -8.75 5.01
C TYR A 40 25.59 -7.74 5.30
N THR A 41 25.40 -7.38 6.57
CA THR A 41 24.38 -6.41 7.00
C THR A 41 25.03 -5.23 7.71
N ILE A 42 24.43 -4.05 7.56
CA ILE A 42 24.81 -2.84 8.30
C ILE A 42 23.62 -2.47 9.19
N PRO A 43 23.77 -2.50 10.53
CA PRO A 43 22.70 -2.10 11.43
C PRO A 43 22.34 -0.62 11.24
N SER A 44 21.05 -0.32 11.15
CA SER A 44 20.51 1.04 11.18
C SER A 44 19.91 1.37 12.55
N SER A 45 20.04 2.63 12.98
CA SER A 45 19.47 3.14 14.23
C SER A 45 18.29 4.11 14.00
N PHE A 46 17.89 4.32 12.75
CA PHE A 46 16.72 5.12 12.40
C PHE A 46 15.46 4.23 12.33
N GLY A 47 14.30 4.82 12.65
CA GLY A 47 13.02 4.19 12.42
C GLY A 47 12.80 3.97 10.92
N TRP A 48 12.47 2.75 10.54
CA TRP A 48 12.12 2.39 9.17
C TRP A 48 10.87 1.52 9.21
N SER A 49 9.91 1.88 8.37
CA SER A 49 8.73 1.09 8.07
C SER A 49 8.64 0.98 6.56
N ASP A 50 8.29 -0.20 6.05
CA ASP A 50 8.04 -0.43 4.63
C ASP A 50 6.76 0.27 4.14
N LEU A 51 6.01 0.93 5.05
CA LEU A 51 4.72 1.58 4.80
C LEU A 51 3.87 0.80 3.79
N GLY A 52 3.79 -0.51 4.01
CA GLY A 52 3.10 -1.43 3.10
C GLY A 52 1.63 -1.64 3.45
N THR A 53 1.19 -1.19 4.63
CA THR A 53 -0.18 -1.40 5.13
C THR A 53 -0.77 -0.16 5.79
N TRP A 54 -2.10 -0.10 5.84
CA TRP A 54 -2.84 0.99 6.48
C TRP A 54 -2.62 0.99 8.00
N ALA A 55 -2.41 -0.17 8.61
CA ALA A 55 -2.07 -0.32 10.01
C ALA A 55 -0.69 0.29 10.31
N SER A 56 0.32 0.04 9.46
CA SER A 56 1.63 0.69 9.59
C SER A 56 1.54 2.20 9.42
N LEU A 57 0.73 2.67 8.47
CA LEU A 57 0.48 4.10 8.29
C LEU A 57 -0.18 4.73 9.53
N HIS A 58 -1.18 4.06 10.12
CA HIS A 58 -1.81 4.51 11.37
C HIS A 58 -0.80 4.54 12.52
N ALA A 59 0.04 3.52 12.66
CA ALA A 59 1.03 3.40 13.72
C ALA A 59 2.07 4.53 13.69
N GLU A 60 2.59 4.87 12.50
CA GLU A 60 3.64 5.87 12.32
C GLU A 60 3.14 7.31 12.19
N SER A 61 1.83 7.51 11.99
CA SER A 61 1.24 8.85 11.86
C SER A 61 0.96 9.51 13.21
N GLU A 62 0.93 10.85 13.19
CA GLU A 62 0.48 11.68 14.31
C GLU A 62 -1.00 11.39 14.62
N LYS A 63 -1.30 11.19 15.90
CA LYS A 63 -2.63 10.82 16.38
C LYS A 63 -3.19 11.94 17.25
N ASP A 64 -4.51 12.11 17.20
CA ASP A 64 -5.23 12.93 18.17
C ASP A 64 -5.32 12.24 19.55
N ALA A 65 -6.01 12.88 20.49
CA ALA A 65 -6.20 12.36 21.86
C ALA A 65 -7.00 11.05 21.94
N HIS A 66 -7.69 10.65 20.86
CA HIS A 66 -8.49 9.44 20.76
C HIS A 66 -7.83 8.36 19.89
N GLY A 67 -6.56 8.56 19.50
CA GLY A 67 -5.84 7.62 18.66
C GLY A 67 -6.19 7.72 17.18
N ASN A 68 -6.97 8.71 16.76
CA ASN A 68 -7.30 8.88 15.34
C ASN A 68 -6.16 9.57 14.60
N VAL A 69 -5.90 9.10 13.39
CA VAL A 69 -5.06 9.78 12.41
C VAL A 69 -6.00 10.48 11.43
N ILE A 70 -6.03 11.81 11.43
CA ILE A 70 -6.93 12.59 10.59
C ILE A 70 -6.11 13.41 9.61
N ASN A 71 -6.24 13.07 8.33
CA ASN A 71 -5.62 13.76 7.21
C ASN A 71 -6.71 14.25 6.24
N GLY A 72 -7.38 15.32 6.64
CA GLY A 72 -8.50 15.92 5.94
C GLY A 72 -9.06 17.09 6.73
N ASN A 73 -9.67 18.06 6.05
CA ASN A 73 -10.29 19.21 6.71
C ASN A 73 -11.42 19.78 5.82
N PRO A 74 -12.66 19.93 6.34
CA PRO A 74 -13.09 19.69 7.73
C PRO A 74 -13.52 18.24 8.04
N VAL A 75 -13.11 17.75 9.22
CA VAL A 75 -13.53 16.45 9.79
C VAL A 75 -14.06 16.66 11.21
N LEU A 76 -15.28 16.19 11.48
CA LEU A 76 -15.91 16.20 12.80
C LEU A 76 -16.07 14.76 13.29
N ALA A 77 -15.36 14.40 14.34
CA ALA A 77 -15.36 13.08 14.92
C ALA A 77 -16.02 13.13 16.31
N PHE A 78 -17.07 12.34 16.50
CA PHE A 78 -17.81 12.21 17.76
C PHE A 78 -17.69 10.77 18.22
N ASP A 79 -17.21 10.52 19.43
CA ASP A 79 -17.08 9.15 19.95
C ASP A 79 -16.43 8.20 18.93
N THR A 80 -15.29 8.63 18.39
CA THR A 80 -14.57 7.94 17.32
C THR A 80 -13.14 7.77 17.79
N ALA A 81 -12.62 6.54 17.71
CA ALA A 81 -11.31 6.21 18.25
C ALA A 81 -10.54 5.25 17.33
N ASP A 82 -9.21 5.33 17.39
CA ASP A 82 -8.29 4.44 16.67
C ASP A 82 -8.55 4.35 15.15
N CYS A 83 -9.12 5.39 14.54
CA CYS A 83 -9.43 5.42 13.11
C CYS A 83 -8.30 6.07 12.29
N LEU A 84 -8.16 5.65 11.03
CA LEU A 84 -7.37 6.35 10.02
C LEU A 84 -8.33 7.01 9.03
N VAL A 85 -8.34 8.33 8.98
CA VAL A 85 -9.26 9.12 8.15
C VAL A 85 -8.45 9.96 7.17
N ARG A 86 -8.62 9.71 5.87
CA ARG A 86 -8.00 10.49 4.81
C ARG A 86 -9.05 10.96 3.83
N THR A 87 -9.21 12.28 3.68
CA THR A 87 -10.29 12.86 2.89
C THR A 87 -9.81 14.10 2.14
N PRO A 88 -10.39 14.44 0.97
CA PRO A 88 -9.99 15.62 0.23
C PRO A 88 -10.36 16.89 0.99
N ALA A 89 -9.55 17.93 0.80
CA ALA A 89 -9.82 19.24 1.41
C ALA A 89 -11.17 19.81 0.92
N GLY A 90 -11.90 20.46 1.82
CA GLY A 90 -13.16 21.15 1.51
C GLY A 90 -14.41 20.27 1.53
N LYS A 91 -14.28 18.96 1.73
CA LYS A 91 -15.42 18.07 2.00
C LYS A 91 -15.59 17.88 3.50
N LEU A 92 -16.77 18.23 4.02
CA LEU A 92 -17.12 17.96 5.42
C LEU A 92 -17.35 16.46 5.62
N VAL A 93 -16.58 15.86 6.52
CA VAL A 93 -16.78 14.48 6.96
C VAL A 93 -17.20 14.46 8.42
N VAL A 94 -18.26 13.72 8.73
CA VAL A 94 -18.81 13.58 10.07
C VAL A 94 -18.81 12.10 10.45
N LEU A 95 -18.14 11.77 11.55
CA LEU A 95 -18.00 10.41 12.06
C LEU A 95 -18.62 10.33 13.46
N LYS A 96 -19.42 9.29 13.72
CA LYS A 96 -20.00 9.00 15.03
C LYS A 96 -19.93 7.50 15.30
N ASP A 97 -19.52 7.11 16.50
CA ASP A 97 -19.46 5.69 16.94
C ASP A 97 -18.58 4.79 16.05
N LEU A 98 -17.49 5.36 15.52
CA LEU A 98 -16.58 4.64 14.62
C LEU A 98 -15.28 4.30 15.36
N HIS A 99 -14.98 3.01 15.48
CA HIS A 99 -13.80 2.55 16.23
C HIS A 99 -13.03 1.50 15.42
N ASP A 100 -11.72 1.67 15.30
CA ASP A 100 -10.85 0.74 14.56
C ASP A 100 -11.18 0.65 13.06
N PHE A 101 -11.40 1.78 12.39
CA PHE A 101 -11.69 1.84 10.95
C PHE A 101 -10.67 2.63 10.14
N ILE A 102 -10.56 2.27 8.87
CA ILE A 102 -9.93 3.02 7.79
C ILE A 102 -11.05 3.70 7.00
N VAL A 103 -10.99 5.01 6.88
CA VAL A 103 -11.88 5.84 6.08
C VAL A 103 -11.02 6.60 5.09
N VAL A 104 -11.07 6.22 3.81
CA VAL A 104 -10.28 6.85 2.75
C VAL A 104 -11.21 7.27 1.64
N ASP A 105 -11.22 8.57 1.36
CA ASP A 105 -12.00 9.18 0.28
C ASP A 105 -11.00 9.76 -0.73
N GLU A 106 -10.91 9.14 -1.90
CA GLU A 106 -9.94 9.50 -2.94
C GLU A 106 -10.60 9.35 -4.32
N GLY A 107 -10.58 10.41 -5.11
CA GLY A 107 -11.12 10.38 -6.48
C GLY A 107 -12.61 9.99 -6.52
N ASP A 108 -12.91 8.87 -7.15
CA ASP A 108 -14.25 8.29 -7.27
C ASP A 108 -14.51 7.10 -6.32
N VAL A 109 -13.62 6.86 -5.34
CA VAL A 109 -13.70 5.77 -4.39
C VAL A 109 -13.76 6.29 -2.94
N LEU A 110 -14.75 5.79 -2.19
CA LEU A 110 -14.81 5.91 -0.73
C LEU A 110 -14.67 4.51 -0.12
N LEU A 111 -13.58 4.30 0.59
CA LEU A 111 -13.32 3.09 1.35
C LEU A 111 -13.63 3.33 2.84
N ILE A 112 -14.51 2.50 3.40
CA ILE A 112 -14.74 2.43 4.84
C ILE A 112 -14.56 0.97 5.24
N PHE A 113 -13.46 0.66 5.93
CA PHE A 113 -13.02 -0.71 6.13
C PHE A 113 -12.49 -0.93 7.55
N PRO A 114 -12.82 -2.04 8.24
CA PRO A 114 -12.26 -2.33 9.55
C PRO A 114 -10.73 -2.42 9.46
N LYS A 115 -10.02 -1.66 10.29
CA LYS A 115 -8.55 -1.60 10.27
C LYS A 115 -7.95 -2.97 10.56
N SER A 116 -8.53 -3.70 11.51
CA SER A 116 -8.19 -5.10 11.83
C SER A 116 -8.29 -6.09 10.66
N LYS A 117 -8.98 -5.75 9.57
CA LYS A 117 -9.17 -6.62 8.40
C LYS A 117 -8.42 -6.18 7.16
N GLU A 118 -7.56 -5.16 7.23
CA GLU A 118 -6.95 -4.50 6.07
C GLU A 118 -6.33 -5.45 5.01
N GLN A 119 -5.88 -6.64 5.40
CA GLN A 119 -5.31 -7.64 4.49
C GLN A 119 -6.33 -8.13 3.45
N GLU A 120 -7.62 -8.07 3.76
CA GLU A 120 -8.73 -8.43 2.87
C GLU A 120 -8.92 -7.40 1.74
N ILE A 121 -8.39 -6.18 1.84
CA ILE A 121 -8.54 -5.13 0.82
C ILE A 121 -8.03 -5.60 -0.55
N LYS A 122 -6.97 -6.43 -0.59
CA LYS A 122 -6.47 -7.03 -1.84
C LYS A 122 -7.52 -7.89 -2.54
N GLN A 123 -8.31 -8.64 -1.77
CA GLN A 123 -9.38 -9.49 -2.31
C GLN A 123 -10.55 -8.63 -2.79
N VAL A 124 -10.89 -7.59 -2.04
CA VAL A 124 -11.91 -6.59 -2.43
C VAL A 124 -11.53 -5.91 -3.75
N THR A 125 -10.26 -5.54 -3.91
CA THR A 125 -9.74 -4.92 -5.14
C THR A 125 -9.92 -5.84 -6.36
N GLN A 126 -9.58 -7.13 -6.21
CA GLN A 126 -9.81 -8.13 -7.26
C GLN A 126 -11.30 -8.35 -7.57
N GLN A 127 -12.16 -8.20 -6.57
CA GLN A 127 -13.60 -8.29 -6.76
C GLN A 127 -14.14 -7.09 -7.54
N ILE A 128 -13.68 -5.87 -7.21
CA ILE A 128 -14.03 -4.64 -7.93
C ILE A 128 -13.65 -4.77 -9.41
N GLU A 129 -12.43 -5.24 -9.72
CA GLU A 129 -11.97 -5.47 -11.09
C GLU A 129 -12.92 -6.40 -11.87
N ARG A 130 -13.35 -7.50 -11.24
CA ARG A 130 -14.25 -8.48 -11.87
C ARG A 130 -15.66 -7.95 -12.10
N GLU A 131 -16.19 -7.17 -11.16
CA GLU A 131 -17.59 -6.73 -11.18
C GLU A 131 -17.79 -5.41 -11.94
N LEU A 132 -16.82 -4.50 -11.85
CA LEU A 132 -16.92 -3.11 -12.30
C LEU A 132 -15.82 -2.72 -13.30
N GLY A 133 -14.87 -3.61 -13.58
CA GLY A 133 -13.71 -3.34 -14.42
C GLY A 133 -12.71 -2.41 -13.74
N ASP A 134 -11.81 -1.85 -14.56
CA ASP A 134 -10.62 -1.15 -14.06
C ASP A 134 -10.85 0.32 -13.70
N ARG A 135 -12.11 0.77 -13.73
CA ARG A 135 -12.45 2.19 -13.54
C ARG A 135 -12.09 2.70 -12.13
N PHE A 136 -12.26 1.85 -11.12
CA PHE A 136 -12.17 2.20 -9.69
C PHE A 136 -10.93 1.59 -9.01
N LEU A 137 -9.91 1.19 -9.79
CA LEU A 137 -8.68 0.55 -9.33
C LEU A 137 -7.49 1.50 -9.33
#